data_AF-A0A9Q9I5N5-F1
#
_entry.id   AF-A0A9Q9I5N5-F1
#
_cell.length_a   1.000
_cell.length_b   1.000
_cell.length_c   1.000
_cell.angle_alpha   90.00
_cell.angle_beta   90.00
_cell.angle_gamma   90.00
#
_symmetry.space_group_name_H-M   'P 1'
#
loop_
_entity.id
_entity.type
_entity.pdbx_description
1 polymer ?
#
loop_
_entity_poly.entity_id
_entity_poly.type
_entity_poly.pdbx_seq_one_letter_code
_entity_poly.pdbx_strand_id
1 'polypeptide(L)'
;MAAKKNENKGYEMEKMFEIIANDHSYGIYPGEDKMSALEAQVSDAGYRGIADLLETTGQSLDEFLAETKAIEIEIKRIRIDFWEEEKVAVYFTLCLDEEKISTLEWVDSDGDLEVSDSHIDSAHQFSHHLKMFINDKLNDYLNRHRDEVDELFEAIAA
;
A
#
# COMPACT_ATOMS: atom_id res chain seq x y z
N MET A 1 -4.66 46.04 0.68
CA MET A 1 -4.37 44.81 -0.10
C MET A 1 -4.58 43.63 0.83
N ALA A 2 -5.56 42.77 0.54
CA ALA A 2 -5.88 41.62 1.37
C ALA A 2 -4.99 40.43 0.97
N ALA A 3 -4.23 39.89 1.91
CA ALA A 3 -3.53 38.64 1.75
C ALA A 3 -4.56 37.50 1.72
N LYS A 4 -4.65 36.78 0.60
CA LYS A 4 -5.44 35.57 0.50
C LYS A 4 -4.77 34.50 1.38
N LYS A 5 -5.49 34.00 2.38
CA LYS A 5 -5.19 32.73 3.05
C LYS A 5 -5.15 31.65 1.96
N ASN A 6 -3.97 31.06 1.74
CA ASN A 6 -3.90 29.73 1.16
C ASN A 6 -4.37 28.78 2.26
N GLU A 7 -5.65 28.42 2.21
CA GLU A 7 -6.17 27.29 2.95
C GLU A 7 -5.56 26.05 2.29
N ASN A 8 -4.53 25.52 2.94
CA ASN A 8 -4.00 24.20 2.66
C ASN A 8 -5.10 23.21 3.05
N LYS A 9 -6.05 22.97 2.13
CA LYS A 9 -7.00 21.86 2.26
C LYS A 9 -6.12 20.62 2.25
N GLY A 10 -5.90 20.04 3.43
CA GLY A 10 -5.30 18.73 3.53
C GLY A 10 -6.14 17.81 2.67
N TYR A 11 -5.57 17.33 1.57
CA TYR A 11 -6.07 16.12 0.94
C TYR A 11 -5.88 15.05 2.01
N GLU A 12 -6.96 14.70 2.70
CA GLU A 12 -6.98 13.43 3.44
C GLU A 12 -6.63 12.38 2.38
N MET A 13 -5.50 11.71 2.54
CA MET A 13 -5.15 10.62 1.63
C MET A 13 -6.28 9.60 1.73
N GLU A 14 -6.89 9.28 0.60
CA GLU A 14 -7.89 8.22 0.53
C GLU A 14 -7.28 6.95 1.11
N LYS A 15 -8.04 6.28 2.00
CA LYS A 15 -7.62 5.00 2.54
C LYS A 15 -7.61 3.99 1.41
N MET A 16 -6.64 3.09 1.45
CA MET A 16 -6.52 2.04 0.46
C MET A 16 -6.96 0.72 1.08
N PHE A 17 -7.71 -0.07 0.32
CA PHE A 17 -8.19 -1.37 0.76
C PHE A 17 -7.81 -2.42 -0.27
N GLU A 18 -7.34 -3.56 0.22
CA GLU A 18 -7.29 -4.76 -0.60
C GLU A 18 -8.67 -5.42 -0.62
N ILE A 19 -9.21 -5.64 -1.83
CA ILE A 19 -10.45 -6.39 -1.99
C ILE A 19 -10.10 -7.85 -2.24
N ILE A 20 -10.58 -8.72 -1.36
CA ILE A 20 -10.38 -10.17 -1.43
C ILE A 20 -11.75 -10.83 -1.56
N ALA A 21 -11.93 -11.68 -2.57
CA ALA A 21 -13.10 -12.54 -2.66
C ALA A 21 -12.67 -13.98 -2.89
N ASN A 22 -13.28 -14.93 -2.17
CA ASN A 22 -12.95 -16.36 -2.28
C ASN A 22 -11.43 -16.64 -2.17
N ASP A 23 -10.78 -16.03 -1.18
CA ASP A 23 -9.34 -16.13 -0.91
C ASP A 23 -8.41 -15.63 -2.04
N HIS A 24 -8.95 -14.86 -3.00
CA HIS A 24 -8.20 -14.23 -4.08
C HIS A 24 -8.29 -12.72 -4.01
N SER A 25 -7.15 -12.05 -4.18
CA SER A 25 -7.10 -10.58 -4.31
C SER A 25 -7.60 -10.15 -5.69
N TYR A 26 -8.46 -9.13 -5.71
CA TYR A 26 -9.01 -8.50 -6.92
C TYR A 26 -8.44 -7.10 -7.18
N GLY A 27 -7.51 -6.65 -6.32
CA GLY A 27 -6.83 -5.37 -6.46
C GLY A 27 -6.91 -4.51 -5.20
N ILE A 28 -6.25 -3.36 -5.29
CA ILE A 28 -6.22 -2.33 -4.26
C ILE A 28 -7.09 -1.16 -4.72
N TYR A 29 -8.09 -0.78 -3.91
CA TYR A 29 -9.07 0.24 -4.25
C TYR A 29 -9.12 1.32 -3.16
N PRO A 30 -9.32 2.59 -3.55
CA PRO A 30 -9.53 3.65 -2.58
C PRO A 30 -10.93 3.58 -1.97
N GLY A 31 -11.09 4.12 -0.76
CA GLY A 31 -12.39 4.31 -0.12
C GLY A 31 -12.32 5.20 1.11
N GLU A 32 -13.46 5.77 1.50
CA GLU A 32 -13.63 6.40 2.83
C GLU A 32 -13.73 5.34 3.93
N ASP A 33 -14.37 4.22 3.58
CA ASP A 33 -14.54 3.02 4.40
C ASP A 33 -14.54 1.75 3.53
N LYS A 34 -14.67 0.59 4.19
CA LYS A 34 -14.70 -0.72 3.55
C LYS A 34 -15.81 -0.86 2.50
N MET A 35 -16.99 -0.28 2.74
CA MET A 35 -18.12 -0.39 1.81
C MET A 35 -17.88 0.44 0.55
N SER A 36 -17.37 1.67 0.69
CA SER A 36 -17.03 2.52 -0.46
C SER A 36 -15.94 1.90 -1.34
N ALA A 37 -14.95 1.22 -0.74
CA ALA A 37 -13.93 0.51 -1.51
C ALA A 37 -14.50 -0.70 -2.29
N LEU A 38 -15.46 -1.41 -1.71
CA LEU A 38 -16.21 -2.46 -2.41
C LEU A 38 -17.03 -1.88 -3.57
N GLU A 39 -17.70 -0.74 -3.36
CA GLU A 39 -18.43 -0.06 -4.45
C GLU A 39 -17.51 0.37 -5.59
N ALA A 40 -16.31 0.86 -5.27
CA ALA A 40 -15.30 1.21 -6.27
C ALA A 40 -14.88 -0.02 -7.10
N GLN A 41 -14.61 -1.15 -6.43
CA GLN A 41 -14.26 -2.40 -7.11
C GLN A 41 -15.41 -2.94 -7.97
N VAL A 42 -16.64 -2.93 -7.46
CA VAL A 42 -17.82 -3.37 -8.22
C VAL A 42 -18.07 -2.50 -9.45
N SER A 43 -17.80 -1.19 -9.34
CA SER A 43 -17.87 -0.27 -10.47
C SER A 43 -16.79 -0.57 -11.52
N ASP A 44 -15.56 -0.87 -11.10
CA ASP A 44 -14.47 -1.28 -11.99
C ASP A 44 -14.77 -2.60 -12.71
N ALA A 45 -15.46 -3.53 -12.02
CA ALA A 45 -15.96 -4.77 -12.61
C ALA A 45 -17.11 -4.58 -13.63
N GLY A 46 -17.57 -3.34 -13.85
CA GLY A 46 -18.53 -2.97 -14.89
C GLY A 46 -20.00 -2.89 -14.43
N TYR A 47 -20.26 -3.04 -13.14
CA TYR A 47 -21.59 -2.83 -12.57
C TYR A 47 -21.82 -1.36 -12.21
N ARG A 48 -23.07 -0.94 -12.05
CA ARG A 48 -23.35 0.44 -11.60
C ARG A 48 -23.12 0.66 -10.11
N GLY A 49 -22.98 -0.43 -9.36
CA GLY A 49 -22.81 -0.45 -7.92
C GLY A 49 -23.24 -1.80 -7.34
N ILE A 50 -23.13 -1.96 -6.02
CA ILE A 50 -23.42 -3.23 -5.34
C ILE A 50 -24.86 -3.69 -5.61
N ALA A 51 -25.85 -2.80 -5.55
CA ALA A 51 -27.24 -3.17 -5.81
C ALA A 51 -27.48 -3.78 -7.20
N ASP A 52 -26.83 -3.24 -8.23
CA ASP A 52 -26.90 -3.72 -9.62
C ASP A 52 -26.20 -5.09 -9.77
N LEU A 53 -25.06 -5.28 -9.09
CA LEU A 53 -24.40 -6.57 -9.00
C LEU A 53 -25.30 -7.63 -8.35
N LEU A 54 -25.90 -7.32 -7.19
CA LEU A 54 -26.77 -8.26 -6.46
C LEU A 54 -28.01 -8.65 -7.27
N GLU A 55 -28.63 -7.70 -7.97
CA GLU A 55 -29.75 -7.99 -8.87
C GLU A 55 -29.31 -8.89 -10.04
N THR A 56 -28.12 -8.64 -10.60
CA THR A 56 -27.58 -9.39 -11.74
C THR A 56 -27.18 -10.82 -11.36
N THR A 57 -26.55 -11.00 -10.20
CA THR A 57 -26.11 -12.32 -9.71
C THR A 57 -27.21 -13.08 -9.00
N GLY A 58 -28.29 -12.40 -8.59
CA GLY A 58 -29.36 -12.97 -7.77
C GLY A 58 -28.92 -13.29 -6.33
N GLN A 59 -27.79 -12.76 -5.88
CA GLN A 59 -27.27 -12.93 -4.52
C GLN A 59 -27.85 -11.86 -3.58
N SER A 60 -27.96 -12.19 -2.30
CA SER A 60 -28.21 -11.23 -1.24
C SER A 60 -26.93 -10.48 -0.84
N LEU A 61 -27.09 -9.32 -0.20
CA LEU A 61 -25.94 -8.56 0.33
C LEU A 61 -25.12 -9.38 1.33
N ASP A 62 -25.80 -10.15 2.20
CA ASP A 62 -25.13 -10.98 3.20
C ASP A 62 -24.29 -12.10 2.56
N GLU A 63 -24.76 -12.71 1.48
CA GLU A 63 -24.00 -13.70 0.72
C GLU A 63 -22.76 -13.06 0.07
N PHE A 64 -22.92 -11.89 -0.55
CA PHE A 64 -21.80 -11.15 -1.14
C PHE A 64 -20.72 -10.80 -0.10
N LEU A 65 -21.13 -10.26 1.05
CA LEU A 65 -20.22 -9.86 2.13
C LEU A 65 -19.63 -11.06 2.91
N ALA A 66 -20.24 -12.24 2.81
CA ALA A 66 -19.64 -13.46 3.35
C ALA A 66 -18.45 -13.94 2.51
N GLU A 67 -18.50 -13.73 1.19
CA GLU A 67 -17.48 -14.16 0.24
C GLU A 67 -16.41 -13.09 -0.05
N THR A 68 -16.76 -11.80 0.14
CA THR A 68 -15.93 -10.65 -0.21
C THR A 68 -15.57 -9.80 1.01
N LYS A 69 -14.31 -9.41 1.11
CA LYS A 69 -13.75 -8.61 2.21
C LYS A 69 -12.95 -7.44 1.66
N ALA A 70 -13.01 -6.31 2.36
CA ALA A 70 -12.10 -5.20 2.20
C ALA A 70 -11.16 -5.14 3.42
N ILE A 71 -9.85 -5.19 3.19
CA ILE A 71 -8.81 -5.12 4.23
C ILE A 71 -8.14 -3.76 4.13
N GLU A 72 -8.20 -2.94 5.19
CA GLU A 72 -7.56 -1.61 5.20
C GLU A 72 -6.03 -1.78 5.23
N ILE A 73 -5.35 -1.08 4.32
CA ILE A 73 -3.88 -1.11 4.20
C ILE A 73 -3.30 0.17 4.77
N GLU A 74 -2.32 0.02 5.66
CA GLU A 74 -1.58 1.15 6.20
C GLU A 74 -0.08 0.85 6.29
N ILE A 75 0.76 1.70 5.69
CA ILE A 75 2.22 1.62 5.81
C ILE A 75 2.69 2.68 6.81
N LYS A 76 3.30 2.23 7.90
CA LYS A 76 3.75 3.07 9.03
C LYS A 76 5.23 2.89 9.31
N ARG A 77 5.80 3.84 10.08
CA ARG A 77 7.16 3.78 10.64
C ARG A 77 8.25 3.53 9.59
N ILE A 78 8.07 4.09 8.39
CA ILE A 78 9.07 4.03 7.34
C ILE A 78 10.29 4.82 7.80
N ARG A 79 11.46 4.19 7.78
CA ARG A 79 12.76 4.79 8.09
C ARG A 79 13.84 4.18 7.20
N ILE A 80 14.85 4.97 6.86
CA ILE A 80 16.04 4.56 6.12
C ILE A 80 17.19 4.61 7.13
N ASP A 81 18.02 3.56 7.17
CA ASP A 81 19.17 3.53 8.07
C ASP A 81 20.22 2.55 7.56
N PHE A 82 21.40 2.57 8.18
CA PHE A 82 22.37 1.51 8.03
C PHE A 82 21.89 0.21 8.65
N TRP A 83 22.11 -0.86 7.92
CA TRP A 83 22.02 -2.20 8.44
C TRP A 83 23.42 -2.82 8.49
N GLU A 84 23.79 -3.31 9.67
CA GLU A 84 25.07 -3.97 9.92
C GLU A 84 26.31 -3.16 9.47
N GLU A 85 26.18 -1.82 9.40
CA GLU A 85 27.24 -0.88 8.99
C GLU A 85 27.78 -1.11 7.56
N GLU A 86 27.15 -1.98 6.76
CA GLU A 86 27.62 -2.35 5.42
C GLU A 86 26.55 -2.18 4.32
N LYS A 87 25.29 -1.97 4.69
CA LYS A 87 24.17 -1.81 3.74
C LYS A 87 23.23 -0.70 4.16
N VAL A 88 22.52 -0.12 3.19
CA VAL A 88 21.37 0.76 3.42
C VAL A 88 20.09 -0.05 3.31
N ALA A 89 19.16 0.16 4.23
CA ALA A 89 17.89 -0.55 4.24
C ALA A 89 16.73 0.38 4.61
N VAL A 90 15.55 0.07 4.09
CA VAL A 90 14.29 0.69 4.50
C VAL A 90 13.50 -0.27 5.40
N TYR A 91 13.25 0.16 6.63
CA TYR A 91 12.39 -0.55 7.56
C TYR A 91 11.00 0.07 7.57
N PHE A 92 9.96 -0.74 7.57
CA PHE A 92 8.58 -0.28 7.71
C PHE A 92 7.69 -1.29 8.44
N THR A 93 6.49 -0.85 8.81
CA THR A 93 5.44 -1.69 9.37
C THR A 93 4.20 -1.61 8.47
N LEU A 94 3.80 -2.73 7.90
CA LEU A 94 2.54 -2.90 7.22
C LEU A 94 1.46 -3.28 8.24
N CYS A 95 0.36 -2.54 8.25
CA CYS A 95 -0.84 -2.87 9.04
C CYS A 95 -1.95 -3.26 8.08
N LEU A 96 -2.56 -4.42 8.32
CA LEU A 96 -3.68 -4.98 7.56
C LEU A 96 -4.82 -5.19 8.54
N ASP A 97 -5.78 -4.26 8.58
CA ASP A 97 -6.76 -4.14 9.66
C ASP A 97 -6.08 -4.17 11.06
N GLU A 98 -6.27 -5.25 11.83
CA GLU A 98 -5.71 -5.42 13.18
C GLU A 98 -4.32 -6.08 13.17
N GLU A 99 -3.91 -6.66 12.04
CA GLU A 99 -2.63 -7.35 11.91
C GLU A 99 -1.50 -6.37 11.60
N LYS A 100 -0.29 -6.68 12.10
CA LYS A 100 0.90 -5.86 11.92
C LYS A 100 2.09 -6.73 11.56
N ILE A 101 2.74 -6.38 10.46
CA ILE A 101 3.89 -7.09 9.93
C ILE A 101 5.01 -6.06 9.75
N SER A 102 6.18 -6.36 10.32
CA SER A 102 7.35 -5.52 10.15
C SER A 102 8.29 -6.17 9.15
N THR A 103 8.83 -5.35 8.27
CA THR A 103 9.64 -5.77 7.12
C THR A 103 10.81 -4.82 6.96
N LEU A 104 11.85 -5.34 6.32
CA LEU A 104 13.08 -4.63 6.02
C LEU A 104 13.41 -4.94 4.56
N GLU A 105 13.63 -3.93 3.74
CA GLU A 105 14.01 -4.10 2.34
C GLU A 105 15.35 -3.41 2.08
N TRP A 106 16.16 -4.02 1.22
CA TRP A 106 17.47 -3.48 0.86
C TRP A 106 17.34 -2.37 -0.17
N VAL A 107 18.23 -1.41 -0.08
CA VAL A 107 18.38 -0.32 -1.05
C VAL A 107 19.67 -0.58 -1.82
N ASP A 108 19.62 -0.53 -3.14
CA ASP A 108 20.78 -0.71 -4.01
C ASP A 108 21.62 0.58 -4.13
N SER A 109 22.77 0.51 -4.80
CA SER A 109 23.67 1.65 -4.97
C SER A 109 23.12 2.79 -5.82
N ASP A 110 22.07 2.51 -6.61
CA ASP A 110 21.35 3.53 -7.36
C ASP A 110 20.25 4.19 -6.48
N GLY A 111 20.12 3.73 -5.22
CA GLY A 111 19.20 4.18 -4.19
C GLY A 111 17.75 3.68 -4.40
N ASP A 112 17.56 2.64 -5.21
CA ASP A 112 16.28 2.01 -5.47
C ASP A 112 16.10 0.74 -4.61
N LEU A 113 14.88 0.23 -4.52
CA LEU A 113 14.64 -1.05 -3.85
C LEU A 113 15.30 -2.21 -4.60
N GLU A 114 16.08 -3.01 -3.89
CA GLU A 114 16.67 -4.21 -4.46
C GLU A 114 15.60 -5.31 -4.65
N VAL A 115 15.37 -5.72 -5.90
CA VAL A 115 14.35 -6.73 -6.24
C VAL A 115 14.87 -8.17 -6.04
N SER A 116 16.18 -8.39 -6.14
CA SER A 116 16.77 -9.75 -6.08
C SER A 116 16.60 -10.46 -4.75
N ASP A 117 16.47 -9.71 -3.64
CA ASP A 117 16.39 -10.22 -2.28
C ASP A 117 15.31 -9.48 -1.46
N SER A 118 14.13 -9.28 -2.07
CA SER A 118 13.01 -8.62 -1.39
C SER A 118 12.26 -9.55 -0.43
N HIS A 119 12.09 -9.10 0.81
CA HIS A 119 11.29 -9.81 1.80
C HIS A 119 9.79 -9.73 1.48
N ILE A 120 9.34 -8.64 0.85
CA ILE A 120 7.98 -8.50 0.30
C ILE A 120 7.69 -9.59 -0.75
N ASP A 121 8.61 -9.80 -1.71
CA ASP A 121 8.38 -10.76 -2.78
C ASP A 121 8.37 -12.20 -2.28
N SER A 122 9.20 -12.51 -1.28
CA SER A 122 9.24 -13.83 -0.65
C SER A 122 8.08 -14.11 0.32
N ALA A 123 7.37 -13.08 0.81
CA ALA A 123 6.20 -13.25 1.68
C ALA A 123 5.02 -13.91 0.93
N HIS A 124 4.67 -15.14 1.33
CA HIS A 124 3.57 -15.91 0.71
C HIS A 124 2.19 -15.38 1.06
N GLN A 125 2.08 -14.65 2.17
CA GLN A 125 0.82 -14.11 2.69
C GLN A 125 0.40 -12.81 1.99
N PHE A 126 1.28 -12.17 1.22
CA PHE A 126 0.95 -10.98 0.47
C PHE A 126 0.46 -11.35 -0.92
N SER A 127 -0.65 -10.74 -1.32
CA SER A 127 -1.09 -10.83 -2.71
C SER A 127 -0.11 -10.09 -3.62
N HIS A 128 -0.16 -10.42 -4.91
CA HIS A 128 0.63 -9.72 -5.92
C HIS A 128 0.31 -8.21 -5.97
N HIS A 129 -0.97 -7.83 -5.90
CA HIS A 129 -1.38 -6.43 -5.90
C HIS A 129 -0.84 -5.65 -4.70
N LEU A 130 -0.87 -6.28 -3.51
CA LEU A 130 -0.32 -5.68 -2.30
C LEU A 130 1.20 -5.51 -2.38
N LYS A 131 1.93 -6.51 -2.91
CA LYS A 131 3.39 -6.42 -3.13
C LYS A 131 3.76 -5.24 -4.02
N MET A 132 3.08 -5.10 -5.17
CA MET A 132 3.29 -3.97 -6.08
C MET A 132 3.00 -2.64 -5.39
N PHE A 133 1.86 -2.54 -4.70
CA PHE A 133 1.49 -1.33 -3.97
C PHE A 133 2.55 -0.91 -2.93
N ILE A 134 3.07 -1.88 -2.16
CA ILE A 134 4.11 -1.61 -1.17
C ILE A 134 5.39 -1.12 -1.85
N ASN A 135 5.85 -1.82 -2.90
CA ASN A 135 7.05 -1.44 -3.66
C ASN A 135 6.94 -0.01 -4.21
N ASP A 136 5.80 0.34 -4.81
CA ASP A 136 5.56 1.69 -5.34
C ASP A 136 5.64 2.74 -4.23
N LYS A 137 5.00 2.48 -3.07
CA LYS A 137 5.01 3.42 -1.93
C LYS A 137 6.39 3.59 -1.31
N LEU A 138 7.18 2.53 -1.24
CA LEU A 138 8.54 2.59 -0.71
C LEU A 138 9.48 3.30 -1.69
N ASN A 139 9.40 3.00 -2.98
CA ASN A 139 10.17 3.73 -4.00
C ASN A 139 9.81 5.23 -4.01
N ASP A 140 8.53 5.59 -3.89
CA ASP A 140 8.11 6.98 -3.71
C ASP A 140 8.67 7.62 -2.44
N TYR A 141 8.85 6.84 -1.37
CA TYR A 141 9.47 7.32 -0.14
C TYR A 141 10.98 7.54 -0.32
N LEU A 142 11.70 6.57 -0.87
CA LEU A 142 13.13 6.64 -1.15
C LEU A 142 13.46 7.82 -2.07
N ASN A 143 12.69 7.99 -3.16
CA ASN A 143 12.84 9.11 -4.08
C ASN A 143 12.71 10.48 -3.40
N ARG A 144 11.84 10.61 -2.39
CA ARG A 144 11.68 11.86 -1.63
C ARG A 144 12.80 12.10 -0.60
N HIS A 145 13.57 11.06 -0.26
CA HIS A 145 14.69 11.11 0.69
C HIS A 145 16.01 10.78 -0.02
N ARG A 146 16.12 11.08 -1.32
CA ARG A 146 17.27 10.70 -2.14
C ARG A 146 18.58 11.24 -1.56
N ASP A 147 18.61 12.49 -1.14
CA ASP A 147 19.79 13.11 -0.54
C ASP A 147 20.27 12.37 0.73
N GLU A 148 19.34 11.90 1.58
CA GLU A 148 19.66 11.12 2.78
C GLU A 148 20.24 9.74 2.41
N VAL A 149 19.67 9.08 1.39
CA VAL A 149 20.17 7.79 0.89
C VAL A 149 21.60 7.94 0.34
N ASP A 150 21.85 8.98 -0.44
CA ASP A 150 23.17 9.24 -1.03
C ASP A 150 24.22 9.50 0.07
N GLU A 151 23.90 10.33 1.08
CA GLU A 151 24.77 10.57 2.24
C GLU A 151 25.10 9.28 3.01
N LEU A 152 24.13 8.37 3.16
CA LEU A 152 24.34 7.09 3.80
C LEU A 152 25.33 6.22 2.98
N PHE A 153 25.15 6.12 1.66
CA PHE A 153 26.08 5.37 0.82
C PHE A 153 27.51 5.94 0.82
N GLU A 154 27.66 7.27 0.84
CA GLU A 154 28.98 7.90 0.97
C GLU A 154 29.68 7.50 2.27
N ALA A 155 28.94 7.41 3.38
CA ALA A 155 29.49 7.01 4.67
C ALA A 155 29.86 5.52 4.74
N ILE A 156 29.20 4.63 4.00
CA ILE A 156 29.62 3.22 3.86
C ILE A 156 30.95 3.11 3.08
N ALA A 157 31.16 3.99 2.10
CA ALA A 157 32.33 3.94 1.23
C ALA A 157 33.61 4.54 1.84
N ALA A 158 33.51 5.24 2.97
CA ALA A 158 34.59 6.00 3.64
C ALA A 158 35.42 5.16 4.61
#